data_AF-A0A9Q8QMT4-F1
#
_entry.id   AF-A0A9Q8QMT4-F1
#
_cell.length_a   1.000
_cell.length_b   1.000
_cell.length_c   1.000
_cell.angle_alpha   90.00
_cell.angle_beta   90.00
_cell.angle_gamma   90.00
#
_symmetry.space_group_name_H-M   'P 1'
#
loop_
_entity.id
_entity.type
_entity.pdbx_description
1 polymer ?
#
loop_
_entity_poly.entity_id
_entity_poly.type
_entity_poly.pdbx_seq_one_letter_code
_entity_poly.pdbx_strand_id
1 'polypeptide(L)'
;MLNHHVIDATWDGDRGRWYLKIKNLETGHVIDWCNFMIHASGILNHWKWPDILGLKSFRGQLIHGAAWPDSADYHGKRVAVLGCGSSGIQIVPTIQPDVEQLVNFIRTST
;
A
#
# COMPACT_ATOMS: atom_id res chain seq x y z
N MET A 1 16.55 -11.35 5.76
CA MET A 1 16.76 -10.34 4.71
C MET A 1 15.42 -9.88 4.20
N LEU A 2 15.10 -8.60 4.38
CA LEU A 2 13.90 -7.92 3.84
C LEU A 2 14.38 -6.64 3.12
N ASN A 3 13.50 -5.71 2.74
CA ASN A 3 13.87 -4.41 2.13
C ASN A 3 14.56 -4.49 0.76
N HIS A 4 14.10 -5.38 -0.12
CA HIS A 4 14.55 -5.48 -1.51
C HIS A 4 13.38 -5.28 -2.47
N HIS A 5 13.57 -4.46 -3.50
CA HIS A 5 12.56 -4.19 -4.51
C HIS A 5 13.07 -4.66 -5.87
N VAL A 6 12.35 -5.60 -6.51
CA VAL A 6 12.66 -6.02 -7.88
C VAL A 6 12.11 -4.95 -8.83
N ILE A 7 12.99 -4.24 -9.52
CA ILE A 7 12.65 -3.15 -10.45
C ILE A 7 12.45 -3.69 -11.86
N ASP A 8 13.21 -4.72 -12.23
CA ASP A 8 13.24 -5.25 -13.59
C ASP A 8 13.58 -6.74 -13.54
N ALA A 9 13.03 -7.49 -14.49
CA ALA A 9 13.29 -8.90 -14.69
C ALA A 9 13.32 -9.19 -16.19
N THR A 10 14.47 -9.59 -16.70
CA THR A 10 14.67 -9.83 -18.14
C THR A 10 15.24 -11.22 -18.37
N TRP A 11 14.65 -11.97 -19.29
CA TRP A 11 15.16 -13.27 -19.70
C TRP A 11 16.34 -13.11 -20.67
N ASP A 12 17.46 -13.76 -20.38
CA ASP A 12 18.61 -13.91 -21.28
C ASP A 12 18.53 -15.31 -21.92
N GLY A 13 18.16 -15.33 -23.20
CA GLY A 13 18.01 -16.56 -23.98
C GLY A 13 19.32 -17.27 -24.27
N ASP A 14 20.43 -16.54 -24.40
CA ASP A 14 21.74 -17.12 -24.72
C ASP A 14 22.30 -17.89 -23.51
N ARG A 15 22.02 -17.40 -22.29
CA ARG A 15 22.50 -18.00 -21.04
C ARG A 15 21.45 -18.85 -20.32
N GLY A 16 20.20 -18.89 -20.80
CA GLY A 16 19.11 -19.64 -20.20
C GLY A 16 18.81 -19.23 -18.75
N ARG A 17 18.84 -17.92 -18.46
CA ARG A 17 18.65 -17.39 -17.10
C ARG A 17 17.93 -16.04 -17.08
N TRP A 18 17.30 -15.73 -15.96
CA TRP A 18 16.74 -14.42 -15.65
C TRP A 18 17.82 -13.51 -15.05
N TYR A 19 17.87 -12.27 -15.52
CA TYR A 19 18.54 -11.18 -14.84
C TYR A 19 17.53 -10.32 -14.12
N LEU A 20 17.85 -9.98 -12.89
CA LEU A 20 17.00 -9.19 -12.01
C LEU A 20 17.74 -7.91 -11.64
N LYS A 21 17.05 -6.77 -11.76
CA LYS A 21 17.50 -5.54 -11.11
C LYS A 21 16.84 -5.46 -9.74
N ILE A 22 17.54 -5.90 -8.71
CA ILE A 22 17.04 -5.90 -7.34
C ILE A 22 17.68 -4.74 -6.61
N LYS A 23 16.88 -3.73 -6.25
CA LYS A 23 17.33 -2.61 -5.43
C LYS A 23 17.21 -2.96 -3.96
N ASN A 24 18.34 -3.09 -3.27
CA ASN A 24 18.36 -3.07 -1.81
C ASN A 24 18.04 -1.63 -1.34
N LEU A 25 17.00 -1.47 -0.51
CA LEU A 25 16.52 -0.14 -0.09
C LEU A 25 17.43 0.54 0.95
N GLU A 26 18.36 -0.19 1.55
CA GLU A 26 19.32 0.31 2.55
C GLU A 26 20.68 0.59 1.91
N THR A 27 21.19 -0.33 1.09
CA THR A 27 22.55 -0.27 0.52
C THR A 27 22.61 0.17 -0.93
N GLY A 28 21.48 0.12 -1.65
CA GLY A 28 21.40 0.52 -3.05
C GLY A 28 22.02 -0.46 -4.05
N HIS A 29 22.43 -1.68 -3.65
CA HIS A 29 22.95 -2.71 -4.56
C HIS A 29 21.86 -3.13 -5.58
N VAL A 30 22.25 -3.56 -6.81
CA VAL A 30 21.39 -3.40 -8.01
C VAL A 30 21.17 -4.66 -8.87
N ILE A 31 21.98 -5.73 -8.85
CA ILE A 31 21.84 -6.80 -9.87
C ILE A 31 22.03 -8.20 -9.30
N ASP A 32 21.11 -9.11 -9.66
CA ASP A 32 21.16 -10.55 -9.35
C ASP A 32 20.71 -11.38 -10.56
N TRP A 33 20.83 -12.71 -10.50
CA TRP A 33 20.36 -13.63 -11.54
C TRP A 33 19.80 -14.92 -10.95
N CYS A 34 18.88 -15.55 -11.68
CA CYS A 34 18.35 -16.88 -11.31
C CYS A 34 17.99 -17.71 -12.54
N ASN A 35 17.92 -19.04 -12.38
CA ASN A 35 17.47 -19.93 -13.46
C ASN A 35 15.94 -19.99 -13.57
N PHE A 36 15.25 -19.90 -12.43
CA PHE A 36 13.78 -19.94 -12.35
C PHE A 36 13.27 -18.72 -11.59
N MET A 37 12.21 -18.10 -12.10
CA MET A 37 11.53 -16.98 -11.46
C MET A 37 10.09 -17.37 -11.15
N ILE A 38 9.70 -17.24 -9.88
CA ILE A 38 8.30 -17.39 -9.43
C ILE A 38 7.81 -16.02 -9.00
N HIS A 39 6.85 -15.47 -9.74
CA HIS A 39 6.30 -14.15 -9.45
C HIS A 39 5.09 -14.26 -8.50
N ALA A 40 5.33 -14.01 -7.22
CA ALA A 40 4.32 -14.05 -6.16
C ALA A 40 4.09 -12.68 -5.50
N SER A 41 4.11 -11.60 -6.28
CA SER A 41 3.99 -10.23 -5.76
C SER A 41 2.63 -9.93 -5.11
N GLY A 42 1.59 -10.69 -5.47
CA GLY A 42 0.20 -10.37 -5.17
C GLY A 42 -0.39 -9.34 -6.15
N ILE A 43 -1.71 -9.26 -6.19
CA ILE A 43 -2.48 -8.43 -7.12
C ILE A 43 -3.06 -7.15 -6.48
N LEU A 44 -3.04 -7.04 -5.15
CA LEU A 44 -3.60 -5.92 -4.37
C LEU A 44 -2.53 -5.19 -3.53
N ASN A 45 -1.33 -5.02 -4.10
CA ASN A 45 -0.16 -4.46 -3.39
C ASN A 45 0.17 -3.01 -3.81
N HIS A 46 -0.34 -2.56 -4.96
CA HIS A 46 -0.06 -1.24 -5.51
C HIS A 46 -1.20 -0.28 -5.20
N TRP A 47 -1.22 0.21 -3.96
CA TRP A 47 -2.21 1.16 -3.51
C TRP A 47 -1.94 2.57 -4.06
N LYS A 48 -2.99 3.40 -4.12
CA LYS A 48 -2.90 4.78 -4.59
C LYS A 48 -3.89 5.65 -3.82
N TRP A 49 -3.54 6.92 -3.65
CA TRP A 49 -4.50 7.90 -3.18
C TRP A 49 -5.62 8.11 -4.20
N PRO A 50 -6.86 8.37 -3.75
CA PRO A 50 -7.92 8.80 -4.64
C PRO A 50 -7.59 10.18 -5.21
N ASP A 51 -8.04 10.44 -6.43
CA ASP A 51 -7.85 11.73 -7.09
C ASP A 51 -8.91 12.72 -6.59
N ILE A 52 -8.60 13.40 -5.48
CA ILE A 52 -9.46 14.40 -4.85
C ILE A 52 -8.70 15.73 -4.83
N LEU A 53 -9.31 16.75 -5.44
CA LEU A 53 -8.74 18.10 -5.45
C LEU A 53 -8.49 18.59 -4.02
N GLY A 54 -7.26 19.02 -3.74
CA GLY A 54 -6.88 19.54 -2.42
C GLY A 54 -6.57 18.46 -1.37
N LEU A 55 -6.63 17.16 -1.69
CA LEU A 55 -6.34 16.08 -0.72
C LEU A 55 -4.99 16.27 -0.03
N LYS A 56 -3.93 16.54 -0.80
CA LYS A 56 -2.56 16.74 -0.27
C LYS A 56 -2.40 18.03 0.55
N SER A 57 -3.36 18.95 0.48
CA SER A 57 -3.38 20.18 1.27
C SER A 57 -4.12 20.04 2.60
N PHE A 58 -4.77 18.89 2.82
CA PHE A 58 -5.43 18.57 4.07
C PHE A 58 -4.42 18.61 5.22
N ARG A 59 -4.73 19.39 6.26
CA ARG A 59 -3.83 19.61 7.41
C ARG A 59 -3.93 18.51 8.47
N GLY A 60 -4.94 17.64 8.38
CA GLY A 60 -5.06 16.48 9.24
C GLY A 60 -4.24 15.30 8.73
N GLN A 61 -4.28 14.20 9.49
CA GLN A 61 -3.57 12.98 9.12
C GLN A 61 -4.31 12.26 7.98
N LEU A 62 -3.57 11.92 6.93
CA LEU A 62 -4.04 11.06 5.84
C LEU A 62 -3.53 9.63 6.08
N ILE A 63 -4.44 8.66 6.10
CA ILE A 63 -4.11 7.24 6.26
C ILE A 63 -4.77 6.45 5.13
N HIS A 64 -4.01 5.55 4.50
CA HIS A 64 -4.52 4.61 3.52
C HIS A 64 -4.58 3.21 4.16
N GLY A 65 -5.67 2.47 3.99
CA GLY A 65 -5.84 1.15 4.64
C GLY A 65 -4.74 0.13 4.30
N ALA A 66 -4.14 0.23 3.11
CA ALA A 66 -3.00 -0.59 2.68
C ALA A 66 -1.61 -0.10 3.15
N ALA A 67 -1.54 1.07 3.79
CA ALA A 67 -0.31 1.68 4.29
C ALA A 67 -0.58 2.38 5.63
N TRP A 68 -1.10 1.60 6.58
CA TRP A 68 -1.43 2.08 7.91
C TRP A 68 -0.16 2.25 8.75
N PRO A 69 0.13 3.44 9.30
CA PRO A 69 1.31 3.63 10.13
C PRO A 69 1.12 3.07 11.54
N ASP A 70 2.17 2.47 12.11
CA ASP A 70 2.14 1.95 13.50
C ASP A 70 1.86 3.05 14.55
N SER A 71 2.20 4.30 14.21
CA SER A 71 1.94 5.48 15.03
C SER A 71 0.57 6.13 14.78
N ALA A 72 -0.33 5.47 14.05
CA ALA A 72 -1.68 5.98 13.83
C ALA A 72 -2.45 6.08 15.15
N ASP A 73 -2.75 7.30 15.56
CA ASP A 73 -3.66 7.58 16.67
C ASP A 73 -4.90 8.29 16.14
N TYR A 74 -6.06 7.66 16.34
CA TYR A 74 -7.37 8.19 15.95
C TYR A 74 -8.29 8.41 17.16
N HIS A 75 -7.83 8.14 18.38
CA HIS A 75 -8.66 8.23 19.58
C HIS A 75 -9.16 9.65 19.81
N GLY A 76 -10.47 9.81 20.04
CA GLY A 76 -11.11 11.11 20.27
C GLY A 76 -11.04 12.08 19.08
N LYS A 77 -10.66 11.62 17.88
CA LYS A 77 -10.59 12.48 16.69
C LYS A 77 -11.88 12.42 15.88
N ARG A 78 -12.08 13.43 15.03
CA ARG A 78 -13.11 13.41 13.98
C ARG A 78 -12.51 12.79 12.73
N VAL A 79 -13.04 11.64 12.31
CA VAL A 79 -12.48 10.81 11.25
C VAL A 79 -13.44 10.71 10.06
N ALA A 80 -12.91 10.93 8.87
CA ALA A 80 -13.59 10.68 7.61
C ALA A 80 -13.01 9.42 6.96
N VAL A 81 -13.85 8.44 6.67
CA VAL A 81 -13.47 7.23 5.92
C VAL A 81 -14.00 7.34 4.50
N LEU A 82 -13.15 7.08 3.51
CA LEU A 82 -13.50 7.11 2.09
C LEU A 82 -13.59 5.68 1.55
N GLY A 83 -14.80 5.25 1.18
CA GLY A 83 -15.06 3.95 0.58
C GLY A 83 -15.65 2.89 1.54
N CYS A 84 -16.38 1.94 0.96
CA CYS A 84 -17.05 0.85 1.67
C CYS A 84 -16.77 -0.54 1.06
N GLY A 85 -15.61 -0.72 0.42
CA GLY A 85 -15.14 -2.06 0.07
C GLY A 85 -14.79 -2.88 1.31
N SER A 86 -14.24 -4.09 1.13
CA SER A 86 -13.87 -4.99 2.24
C SER A 86 -13.06 -4.29 3.34
N SER A 87 -12.03 -3.52 2.98
CA SER A 87 -11.25 -2.74 3.95
C SER A 87 -12.09 -1.71 4.71
N GLY A 88 -13.01 -1.02 4.03
CA GLY A 88 -13.88 -0.02 4.67
C GLY A 88 -14.87 -0.66 5.65
N ILE A 89 -15.47 -1.79 5.27
CA ILE A 89 -16.42 -2.55 6.12
C ILE A 89 -15.72 -3.10 7.37
N GLN A 90 -14.41 -3.36 7.33
CA GLN A 90 -13.64 -3.78 8.49
C GLN A 90 -13.17 -2.59 9.33
N ILE A 91 -12.58 -1.57 8.69
CA ILE A 91 -11.99 -0.41 9.39
C ILE A 91 -13.05 0.38 10.14
N VAL A 92 -14.18 0.71 9.50
CA VAL A 92 -15.22 1.58 10.07
C VAL A 92 -15.71 1.07 11.43
N PRO A 93 -16.22 -0.18 11.58
CA PRO A 93 -16.69 -0.66 12.87
C PRO A 93 -15.56 -0.84 13.89
N THR A 94 -14.32 -1.13 13.45
CA THR A 94 -13.18 -1.27 14.36
C THR A 94 -12.81 0.05 15.03
N ILE A 95 -12.77 1.16 14.28
CA ILE A 95 -12.34 2.46 14.83
C ILE A 95 -13.49 3.28 15.43
N GLN A 96 -14.74 2.98 15.06
CA GLN A 96 -15.90 3.79 15.46
C GLN A 96 -16.03 3.97 16.99
N PRO A 97 -15.77 2.97 17.84
CA PRO A 97 -15.87 3.14 19.31
C PRO A 97 -14.85 4.11 19.90
N ASP A 98 -13.74 4.34 19.20
CA ASP A 98 -12.58 5.07 19.71
C ASP A 98 -12.55 6.54 19.26
N VAL A 99 -13.28 6.90 18.21
CA VAL A 99 -13.29 8.23 17.60
C VAL A 99 -14.41 9.10 18.19
N GLU A 100 -14.24 10.43 18.18
CA GLU A 100 -15.28 11.37 18.60
C GLU A 100 -16.44 11.40 17.59
N GLN A 101 -16.12 11.38 16.29
CA GLN A 101 -17.09 11.40 15.21
C GLN A 101 -16.53 10.63 14.02
N LEU A 102 -17.36 9.75 13.41
CA LEU A 102 -17.03 9.06 12.17
C LEU A 102 -18.00 9.46 11.06
N VAL A 103 -17.47 9.84 9.89
CA VAL A 103 -18.25 10.04 8.67
C VAL A 103 -17.71 9.11 7.58
N ASN A 104 -18.55 8.22 7.07
CA ASN A 104 -18.19 7.33 5.96
C ASN A 104 -18.74 7.88 4.63
N PHE A 105 -17.86 8.21 3.71
CA PHE A 105 -18.20 8.68 2.37
C PHE A 105 -18.23 7.49 1.40
N ILE A 106 -19.43 7.16 0.93
CA ILE A 106 -19.69 6.01 0.05
C ILE A 106 -20.06 6.51 -1.33
N ARG A 107 -19.28 6.12 -2.35
CA ARG A 107 -19.61 6.40 -3.76
C ARG A 107 -20.58 5.39 -4.35
N THR A 108 -20.42 4.12 -4.00
CA THR A 108 -21.21 2.99 -4.50
C THR A 108 -21.38 2.02 -3.34
N SER A 109 -22.63 1.68 -3.02
CA SER A 109 -22.91 0.71 -1.96
C SER A 109 -22.44 -0.68 -2.37
N THR A 110 -21.78 -1.36 -1.45
CA THR A 110 -21.37 -2.76 -1.58
C THR A 110 -22.39 -3.68 -0.93
#